data_AF-A0A357Z120-F1
#
_entry.id   AF-A0A357Z120-F1
#
_cell.length_a   1.000
_cell.length_b   1.000
_cell.length_c   1.000
_cell.angle_alpha   90.00
_cell.angle_beta   90.00
_cell.angle_gamma   90.00
#
_symmetry.space_group_name_H-M   'P 1'
#
loop_
_entity.id
_entity.type
_entity.pdbx_description
1 polymer ?
#
loop_
_entity_poly.entity_id
_entity_poly.type
_entity_poly.pdbx_seq_one_letter_code
_entity_poly.pdbx_strand_id
1 'polypeptide(L)'
;PDTFRAEVPVLKRLAWASQVEIGAEFDPAGAVTLVTPDAQIFIPTGELVDPKEELARLEKELAGAQKRLGTAQAKLRNEKFLNKAPAPVVQGVRQNAVKLSEHIALIESGIRDLQR
;
A
#
# COMPACT_ATOMS: atom_id res chain seq x y z
N PRO A 1 -33.29 4.93 12.93
CA PRO A 1 -34.42 5.89 12.93
C PRO A 1 -34.88 6.22 11.50
N ASP A 2 -36.19 6.36 11.26
CA ASP A 2 -36.73 6.61 9.92
C ASP A 2 -36.26 7.93 9.30
N THR A 3 -35.98 8.93 10.15
CA THR A 3 -35.41 10.22 9.74
C THR A 3 -34.11 10.06 8.97
N PHE A 4 -33.17 9.23 9.43
CA PHE A 4 -31.91 9.01 8.73
C PHE A 4 -32.09 8.29 7.39
N ARG A 5 -33.11 7.42 7.28
CA ARG A 5 -33.44 6.74 6.02
C ARG A 5 -34.06 7.70 5.01
N ALA A 6 -34.93 8.60 5.45
CA ALA A 6 -35.56 9.61 4.61
C ALA A 6 -34.53 10.62 4.05
N GLU A 7 -33.52 10.97 4.85
CA GLU A 7 -32.54 12.01 4.51
C GLU A 7 -31.27 11.49 3.81
N VAL A 8 -31.24 10.22 3.37
CA VAL A 8 -30.10 9.65 2.61
C VAL A 8 -29.62 10.53 1.44
N PRO A 9 -30.50 11.15 0.61
CA PRO A 9 -30.06 12.04 -0.46
C PRO A 9 -29.28 13.26 0.03
N VAL A 10 -29.69 13.84 1.17
CA VAL A 10 -29.05 15.00 1.79
C VAL A 10 -27.70 14.58 2.39
N LEU A 11 -27.67 13.46 3.11
CA LEU A 11 -26.43 12.91 3.68
C LEU A 11 -25.39 12.63 2.60
N LYS A 12 -25.77 12.00 1.49
CA LYS A 12 -24.87 11.77 0.33
C LYS A 12 -24.28 13.07 -0.20
N ARG A 13 -25.09 14.11 -0.34
CA ARG A 13 -24.65 15.40 -0.89
C ARG A 13 -23.72 16.15 0.07
N LEU A 14 -24.05 16.17 1.37
CA LEU A 14 -23.25 16.88 2.37
C LEU A 14 -21.93 16.17 2.69
N ALA A 15 -21.93 14.84 2.72
CA ALA A 15 -20.75 14.03 2.99
C ALA A 15 -19.86 13.80 1.76
N TRP A 16 -20.28 14.25 0.56
CA TRP A 16 -19.64 13.88 -0.71
C TRP A 16 -19.52 12.35 -0.88
N ALA A 17 -20.58 11.62 -0.56
CA ALA A 17 -20.58 10.16 -0.58
C ALA A 17 -21.23 9.62 -1.86
N SER A 18 -20.59 8.61 -2.46
CA SER A 18 -21.14 7.80 -3.57
C SER A 18 -22.37 6.99 -3.10
N GLN A 19 -22.34 6.50 -1.86
CA GLN A 19 -23.38 5.67 -1.25
C GLN A 19 -23.47 5.94 0.26
N VAL A 20 -24.66 5.79 0.83
CA VAL A 20 -24.91 5.86 2.28
C VAL A 20 -25.89 4.74 2.62
N GLU A 21 -25.54 3.92 3.61
CA GLU A 21 -26.36 2.83 4.12
C GLU A 21 -26.74 3.08 5.58
N ILE A 22 -28.00 2.82 5.93
CA ILE A 22 -28.52 3.01 7.28
C ILE A 22 -28.99 1.65 7.83
N GLY A 23 -28.37 1.22 8.92
CA GLY A 23 -28.53 -0.09 9.54
C GLY A 23 -28.38 -0.02 11.06
N ALA A 24 -28.65 -1.13 11.74
CA ALA A 24 -28.54 -1.21 13.19
C ALA A 24 -27.10 -1.42 13.65
N GLU A 25 -26.32 -2.21 12.91
CA GLU A 25 -24.93 -2.53 13.21
C GLU A 25 -24.12 -2.61 11.90
N PHE A 26 -22.91 -2.08 11.93
CA PHE A 26 -21.91 -2.20 10.88
C PHE A 26 -20.55 -2.42 11.54
N ASP A 27 -19.71 -3.28 10.95
CA ASP A 27 -18.32 -3.47 11.37
C ASP A 27 -17.38 -3.49 10.14
N PRO A 28 -17.25 -2.35 9.43
CA PRO A 28 -16.38 -2.28 8.27
C PRO A 28 -14.92 -2.21 8.71
N ALA A 29 -14.14 -3.23 8.34
CA ALA A 29 -12.70 -3.26 8.57
C ALA A 29 -12.00 -2.03 7.98
N GLY A 30 -11.13 -1.39 8.77
CA GLY A 30 -10.36 -0.23 8.31
C GLY A 30 -11.17 1.06 8.10
N ALA A 31 -12.38 1.16 8.64
CA ALA A 31 -13.16 2.39 8.56
C ALA A 31 -12.77 3.42 9.64
N VAL A 32 -12.87 4.70 9.28
CA VAL A 32 -12.91 5.76 10.29
C VAL A 32 -14.29 5.73 10.95
N THR A 33 -14.30 5.61 12.28
CA THR A 33 -15.53 5.57 13.06
C THR A 33 -15.74 6.90 13.78
N LEU A 34 -16.94 7.46 13.64
CA LEU A 34 -17.40 8.64 14.36
C LEU A 34 -18.64 8.29 15.17
N VAL A 35 -18.61 8.57 16.47
CA VAL A 35 -19.73 8.30 17.38
C VAL A 35 -20.34 9.63 17.81
N THR A 36 -21.64 9.78 17.60
CA THR A 36 -22.45 10.89 18.13
C THR A 36 -23.49 10.33 19.10
N PRO A 37 -24.17 11.18 19.89
CA PRO A 37 -25.26 10.71 20.77
C PRO A 37 -26.39 9.99 20.01
N ASP A 38 -26.59 10.33 18.74
CA ASP A 38 -27.74 9.89 17.95
C ASP A 38 -27.41 8.79 16.93
N ALA A 39 -26.13 8.65 16.55
CA ALA A 39 -25.70 7.69 15.52
C ALA A 39 -24.21 7.34 15.61
N GLN A 40 -23.88 6.16 15.10
CA GLN A 40 -22.52 5.78 14.78
C GLN A 40 -22.34 5.81 13.26
N ILE A 41 -21.29 6.47 12.80
CA ILE A 41 -20.99 6.68 11.39
C ILE A 41 -19.67 5.99 11.08
N PHE A 42 -19.66 5.21 10.01
CA PHE A 42 -18.47 4.54 9.52
C PHE A 42 -18.15 5.05 8.11
N ILE A 43 -16.90 5.47 7.90
CA ILE A 43 -16.41 5.89 6.60
C ILE A 43 -15.34 4.88 6.18
N PRO A 44 -15.65 3.93 5.28
CA PRO A 44 -14.67 3.01 4.74
C PRO A 44 -13.53 3.79 4.08
N THR A 45 -12.30 3.60 4.55
CA THR A 45 -11.12 4.25 3.95
C THR A 45 -10.58 3.49 2.74
N GLY A 46 -11.04 2.25 2.56
CA GLY A 46 -10.58 1.34 1.51
C GLY A 46 -11.11 1.60 0.10
N GLU A 47 -11.97 2.61 -0.12
CA GLU A 47 -12.60 2.82 -1.43
C GLU A 47 -11.77 3.63 -2.44
N LEU A 48 -10.61 4.18 -2.08
CA LEU A 48 -9.79 4.92 -3.04
C LEU A 48 -8.89 4.04 -3.92
N VAL A 49 -8.64 2.78 -3.52
CA VAL A 49 -7.73 1.86 -4.22
C VAL A 49 -8.23 0.42 -4.05
N ASP A 50 -8.46 -0.32 -5.15
CA ASP A 50 -8.78 -1.75 -5.09
C ASP A 50 -7.59 -2.51 -4.45
N PRO A 51 -7.76 -3.13 -3.27
CA PRO A 51 -6.68 -3.81 -2.58
C PRO A 51 -6.03 -4.93 -3.41
N LYS A 52 -6.79 -5.58 -4.30
CA LYS A 52 -6.27 -6.63 -5.19
C LYS A 52 -5.44 -6.05 -6.32
N GLU A 53 -5.88 -4.95 -6.92
CA GLU A 53 -5.09 -4.26 -7.95
C GLU A 53 -3.81 -3.67 -7.36
N GLU A 54 -3.90 -3.12 -6.16
CA GLU A 54 -2.75 -2.57 -5.43
C GLU A 54 -1.75 -3.65 -5.02
N LEU A 55 -2.25 -4.77 -4.49
CA LEU A 55 -1.41 -5.93 -4.21
C LEU A 55 -0.69 -6.41 -5.48
N ALA A 56 -1.41 -6.57 -6.60
CA ALA A 56 -0.82 -6.99 -7.87
C ALA A 56 0.22 -5.99 -8.40
N ARG A 57 0.00 -4.68 -8.22
CA ARG A 57 0.97 -3.63 -8.56
C ARG A 57 2.24 -3.77 -7.72
N LEU A 58 2.10 -3.87 -6.40
CA LEU A 58 3.23 -3.98 -5.47
C LEU A 58 4.00 -5.29 -5.66
N GLU A 59 3.33 -6.43 -5.89
CA GLU A 59 3.99 -7.71 -6.20
C GLU A 59 4.82 -7.63 -7.49
N LYS A 60 4.28 -6.98 -8.53
CA LYS A 60 5.01 -6.76 -9.79
C LYS A 60 6.23 -5.86 -9.59
N GLU A 61 6.09 -4.80 -8.80
CA GLU A 61 7.18 -3.92 -8.45
C GLU A 61 8.27 -4.64 -7.64
N LEU A 62 7.85 -5.43 -6.65
CA LEU A 62 8.72 -6.27 -5.82
C LEU A 62 9.55 -7.23 -6.68
N ALA A 63 8.90 -7.97 -7.58
CA ALA A 63 9.60 -8.90 -8.47
C ALA A 63 10.65 -8.18 -9.35
N GLY A 64 10.31 -6.98 -9.85
CA GLY A 64 11.23 -6.14 -10.61
C GLY A 64 12.43 -5.69 -9.78
N ALA A 65 12.21 -5.22 -8.56
CA ALA A 65 13.24 -4.77 -7.65
C ALA A 65 14.16 -5.92 -7.20
N GLN A 66 13.59 -7.08 -6.85
CA GLN A 66 14.33 -8.29 -6.48
C GLN A 66 15.24 -8.77 -7.61
N LYS A 67 14.78 -8.75 -8.86
CA LYS A 67 15.61 -9.11 -10.03
C LYS A 67 16.79 -8.16 -10.22
N ARG A 68 16.57 -6.85 -10.04
CA ARG A 68 17.63 -5.83 -10.10
C ARG A 68 18.64 -6.03 -8.97
N LEU A 69 18.16 -6.30 -7.75
CA LEU A 69 19.01 -6.58 -6.60
C LEU A 69 19.87 -7.83 -6.82
N GLY A 70 19.27 -8.93 -7.28
CA GLY A 70 19.99 -10.16 -7.59
C GLY A 70 21.09 -9.95 -8.64
N THR A 71 20.82 -9.11 -9.65
CA THR A 71 21.84 -8.74 -10.66
C THR A 71 22.99 -7.93 -10.05
N ALA A 72 22.69 -6.98 -9.16
CA ALA A 72 23.70 -6.20 -8.46
C ALA A 72 24.54 -7.08 -7.52
N GLN A 73 23.92 -7.96 -6.76
CA GLN A 73 24.58 -8.92 -5.87
C GLN A 73 25.44 -9.92 -6.64
N ALA A 74 24.98 -10.42 -7.79
CA ALA A 74 25.76 -11.30 -8.66
C ALA A 74 27.05 -10.62 -9.15
N LYS A 75 26.97 -9.33 -9.51
CA LYS A 75 28.17 -8.54 -9.85
C LYS A 75 29.12 -8.40 -8.66
N LEU A 76 28.58 -8.15 -7.46
CA LEU A 76 29.40 -8.02 -6.24
C LEU A 76 29.99 -9.34 -5.74
N ARG A 77 29.44 -10.49 -6.10
CA ARG A 77 30.01 -11.82 -5.82
C ARG A 77 31.03 -12.26 -6.87
N ASN A 78 31.06 -11.63 -8.04
CA ASN A 78 31.98 -11.99 -9.10
C ASN A 78 33.37 -11.41 -8.81
N GLU A 79 34.30 -12.25 -8.37
CA GLU A 79 35.68 -11.86 -8.07
C GLU A 79 36.39 -11.20 -9.26
N LYS A 80 36.08 -11.61 -10.51
CA LYS A 80 36.62 -10.94 -11.71
C LYS A 80 36.14 -9.49 -11.83
N PHE A 81 34.89 -9.22 -11.43
CA PHE A 81 34.36 -7.86 -11.41
C PHE A 81 34.98 -7.04 -10.28
N LEU A 82 35.09 -7.61 -9.08
CA LEU A 82 35.73 -6.95 -7.94
C LEU A 82 37.21 -6.59 -8.21
N ASN A 83 37.93 -7.46 -8.91
CA ASN A 83 39.35 -7.29 -9.18
C ASN A 83 39.65 -6.44 -10.42
N LYS A 84 38.74 -6.39 -11.42
CA LYS A 84 38.95 -5.62 -12.66
C LYS A 84 38.21 -4.28 -12.70
N ALA A 85 37.11 -4.12 -11.98
CA ALA A 85 36.33 -2.90 -12.04
C ALA A 85 36.97 -1.81 -11.18
N PRO A 86 36.98 -0.55 -11.63
CA PRO A 86 37.44 0.58 -10.81
C PRO A 86 36.66 0.70 -9.50
N ALA A 87 37.33 1.10 -8.43
CA ALA A 87 36.73 1.35 -7.11
C ALA A 87 35.39 2.15 -7.15
N PRO A 88 35.26 3.26 -7.90
CA PRO A 88 33.98 4.00 -7.97
C PRO A 88 32.84 3.18 -8.61
N VAL A 89 33.15 2.27 -9.54
CA VAL A 89 32.14 1.40 -10.17
C VAL A 89 31.66 0.34 -9.19
N VAL A 90 32.58 -0.29 -8.44
CA VAL A 90 32.23 -1.27 -7.39
C VAL A 90 31.38 -0.60 -6.31
N GLN A 91 31.77 0.60 -5.87
CA GLN A 91 31.04 1.36 -4.86
C GLN A 91 29.64 1.77 -5.33
N GLY A 92 29.49 2.20 -6.59
CA GLY A 92 28.20 2.49 -7.19
C GLY A 92 27.27 1.27 -7.22
N VAL A 93 27.79 0.09 -7.57
CA VAL A 93 27.00 -1.16 -7.51
C VAL A 93 26.61 -1.52 -6.08
N ARG A 94 27.49 -1.34 -5.09
CA ARG A 94 27.17 -1.55 -3.67
C ARG A 94 26.07 -0.61 -3.18
N GLN A 95 26.18 0.70 -3.47
CA GLN A 95 25.14 1.66 -3.11
C GLN A 95 23.80 1.36 -3.78
N ASN A 96 23.83 0.95 -5.06
CA ASN A 96 22.62 0.54 -5.75
C ASN A 96 21.97 -0.69 -5.11
N ALA A 97 22.77 -1.68 -4.68
CA ALA A 97 22.26 -2.85 -3.97
C ALA A 97 21.59 -2.46 -2.64
N VAL A 98 22.18 -1.55 -1.86
CA VAL A 98 21.59 -1.05 -0.60
C VAL A 98 20.26 -0.35 -0.85
N LYS A 99 20.22 0.58 -1.80
CA LYS A 99 18.97 1.29 -2.16
C LYS A 99 17.87 0.33 -2.61
N LEU A 100 18.22 -0.68 -3.41
CA LEU A 100 17.28 -1.70 -3.86
C LEU A 100 16.76 -2.55 -2.69
N SER A 101 17.61 -2.90 -1.71
CA SER A 101 17.16 -3.64 -0.53
C SER A 101 16.24 -2.82 0.38
N GLU A 102 16.53 -1.53 0.57
CA GLU A 102 15.66 -0.62 1.33
C GLU A 102 14.30 -0.47 0.65
N HIS A 103 14.29 -0.28 -0.67
CA HIS A 103 13.07 -0.19 -1.46
C HIS A 103 12.22 -1.46 -1.39
N ILE A 104 12.86 -2.63 -1.48
CA ILE A 104 12.18 -3.94 -1.32
C ILE A 104 11.53 -4.04 0.07
N ALA A 105 12.25 -3.67 1.13
CA ALA A 105 11.70 -3.73 2.48
C ALA A 105 10.47 -2.84 2.67
N LEU A 106 10.45 -1.66 2.04
CA LEU A 106 9.29 -0.77 2.03
C LEU A 106 8.09 -1.39 1.30
N ILE A 107 8.31 -1.96 0.11
CA ILE A 107 7.25 -2.63 -0.67
C ILE A 107 6.68 -3.82 0.10
N GLU A 108 7.55 -4.65 0.70
CA GLU A 108 7.11 -5.79 1.51
C GLU A 108 6.29 -5.35 2.73
N SER A 109 6.59 -4.18 3.31
CA SER A 109 5.75 -3.62 4.37
C SER A 109 4.37 -3.23 3.86
N GLY A 110 4.30 -2.53 2.72
CA GLY A 110 3.01 -2.16 2.12
C GLY A 110 2.15 -3.38 1.76
N ILE A 111 2.78 -4.45 1.24
CA ILE A 111 2.07 -5.71 0.95
C ILE A 111 1.51 -6.34 2.24
N ARG A 112 2.29 -6.38 3.33
CA ARG A 112 1.82 -6.92 4.61
C ARG A 112 0.62 -6.14 5.16
N ASP A 113 0.65 -4.82 5.05
CA ASP A 113 -0.43 -3.96 5.55
C ASP A 113 -1.73 -4.17 4.76
N LEU A 114 -1.65 -4.50 3.47
CA LEU A 114 -2.81 -4.81 2.61
C LEU A 114 -3.36 -6.24 2.77
N GLN A 115 -2.56 -7.16 3.32
CA GLN A 115 -2.95 -8.54 3.57
C GLN A 115 -3.51 -8.77 4.99
N ARG A 116 -3.55 -7.72 5.82
CA ARG A 116 -4.00 -7.74 7.20
C ARG A 116 -5.50 -7.48 7.31
#